data_AF-A0A7C1HA29-F1
#
_entry.id   AF-A0A7C1HA29-F1
#
_cell.length_a   1.000
_cell.length_b   1.000
_cell.length_c   1.000
_cell.angle_alpha   90.00
_cell.angle_beta   90.00
_cell.angle_gamma   90.00
#
_symmetry.space_group_name_H-M   'P 1'
#
loop_
_entity.id
_entity.type
_entity.pdbx_description
1 polymer ?
#
loop_
_entity_poly.entity_id
_entity_poly.type
_entity_poly.pdbx_seq_one_letter_code
_entity_poly.pdbx_strand_id
1 'polypeptide(L)' 'MSRHTPVSYSRDAVDRYLRKKFPEIDWTPVVEQLPPRIWRARWDDLATRHGLPFAARTLANQDCLGIGPASFENPKK' A
#
# COMPACT_ATOMS: atom_id res chain seq x y z
N MET A 1 15.71 -2.80 -15.75
CA MET A 1 14.33 -3.31 -15.93
C MET A 1 13.37 -2.28 -15.34
N SER A 2 12.58 -1.61 -16.17
CA SER A 2 11.55 -0.67 -15.68
C SER A 2 10.54 -1.46 -14.85
N ARG A 3 10.58 -1.30 -13.53
CA ARG A 3 9.57 -1.89 -12.64
C ARG A 3 8.27 -1.16 -12.92
N HIS A 4 7.34 -1.81 -13.62
CA HIS A 4 6.01 -1.27 -13.81
C HIS A 4 5.37 -1.05 -12.43
N THR A 5 5.06 0.19 -12.13
CA THR A 5 4.39 0.57 -10.88
C THR A 5 2.93 0.09 -10.98
N PRO A 6 2.47 -0.85 -10.14
CA PRO A 6 1.18 -1.52 -10.34
C PRO A 6 0.00 -0.54 -10.24
N VAL A 7 -1.04 -0.70 -11.06
CA VAL A 7 -2.17 0.25 -11.09
C VAL A 7 -3.03 0.17 -9.82
N SER A 8 -2.91 -0.93 -9.08
CA SER A 8 -3.62 -1.19 -7.82
C SER A 8 -2.80 -2.06 -6.89
N TYR A 9 -3.13 -2.03 -5.60
CA TYR A 9 -2.57 -2.88 -4.55
C TYR A 9 -3.65 -3.83 -4.00
N SER A 10 -3.27 -5.05 -3.61
CA SER A 10 -4.11 -5.90 -2.76
C SER A 10 -4.13 -5.36 -1.32
N ARG A 11 -5.24 -5.59 -0.62
CA ARG A 11 -5.36 -5.25 0.81
C ARG A 11 -4.22 -5.87 1.63
N ASP A 12 -3.90 -7.13 1.39
CA ASP A 12 -2.85 -7.85 2.10
C ASP A 12 -1.45 -7.26 1.86
N ALA A 13 -1.17 -6.81 0.64
CA ALA A 13 0.10 -6.15 0.33
C ALA A 13 0.24 -4.82 1.09
N VAL A 14 -0.85 -4.05 1.16
CA VAL A 14 -0.90 -2.80 1.92
C VAL A 14 -0.77 -3.06 3.43
N ASP A 15 -1.47 -4.05 3.97
CA ASP A 15 -1.36 -4.46 5.39
C ASP A 15 0.09 -4.81 5.77
N ARG A 16 0.73 -5.69 4.99
CA ARG A 16 2.14 -6.08 5.23
C ARG A 16 3.08 -4.89 5.12
N TYR A 17 2.86 -4.02 4.14
CA TYR A 17 3.63 -2.80 3.98
C TYR A 17 3.52 -1.88 5.20
N LEU A 18 2.29 -1.61 5.65
CA LEU A 18 2.01 -0.72 6.78
C LEU A 18 2.62 -1.27 8.06
N ARG A 19 2.39 -2.56 8.37
CA ARG A 19 2.94 -3.22 9.56
C ARG A 19 4.46 -3.30 9.54
N LYS A 20 5.09 -3.45 8.36
CA LYS A 20 6.55 -3.43 8.26
C LYS A 20 7.12 -2.03 8.44
N LYS A 21 6.43 -1.00 7.94
CA LYS A 21 6.93 0.38 7.94
C LYS A 21 6.67 1.12 9.25
N PHE A 22 5.54 0.82 9.89
CA PHE A 22 5.05 1.42 11.13
C PHE A 22 4.57 0.31 12.08
N PRO A 23 5.49 -0.54 12.59
CA PRO A 23 5.14 -1.68 13.44
C PRO A 23 4.50 -1.28 14.77
N GLU A 24 4.69 -0.03 15.21
CA GLU A 24 4.15 0.53 16.45
C GLU A 24 2.66 0.91 16.37
N ILE A 25 2.07 0.95 15.17
CA ILE A 25 0.68 1.33 14.96
C ILE A 25 -0.17 0.08 14.71
N ASP A 26 -1.30 -0.03 15.41
CA ASP A 26 -2.29 -1.06 15.09
C ASP A 26 -3.09 -0.68 13.85
N TRP A 27 -2.74 -1.29 12.72
CA TRP A 27 -3.39 -1.08 11.43
C TRP A 27 -4.64 -1.95 11.23
N THR A 28 -4.95 -2.87 12.13
CA THR A 28 -6.11 -3.78 12.03
C THR A 28 -7.43 -3.04 11.72
N PRO A 29 -7.84 -2.00 12.48
CA PRO A 29 -9.10 -1.31 12.21
C PRO A 29 -9.13 -0.58 10.86
N VAL A 30 -7.98 -0.14 10.35
CA VAL A 30 -7.87 0.50 9.05
C VAL A 30 -7.97 -0.55 7.94
N VAL A 31 -7.21 -1.64 8.05
CA VAL A 31 -7.12 -2.71 7.04
C VAL A 31 -8.46 -3.40 6.84
N GLU A 32 -9.24 -3.60 7.89
CA GLU A 32 -10.60 -4.15 7.81
C GLU A 32 -11.55 -3.28 6.96
N GLN A 33 -11.33 -1.97 6.94
CA GLN A 33 -12.14 -1.01 6.18
C GLN A 33 -11.67 -0.82 4.73
N LEU A 34 -10.41 -1.15 4.43
CA LEU A 34 -9.87 -1.00 3.08
C LEU A 34 -10.57 -1.95 2.11
N PRO A 35 -10.80 -1.61 0.84
CA PRO A 35 -11.32 -2.57 -0.14
C PRO A 35 -10.30 -3.70 -0.41
N PRO A 36 -10.73 -4.90 -0.88
CA PRO A 36 -9.81 -5.99 -1.22
C PRO A 36 -8.75 -5.61 -2.26
N ARG A 37 -9.12 -4.69 -3.17
CA ARG A 37 -8.28 -4.08 -4.19
C ARG A 37 -8.33 -2.56 -4.06
N ILE A 38 -7.16 -1.94 -3.91
CA ILE A 38 -6.99 -0.50 -3.72
C ILE A 38 -6.36 0.07 -4.99
N TRP A 39 -7.13 0.87 -5.73
CA TRP A 39 -6.62 1.52 -6.94
C TRP A 39 -5.71 2.70 -6.57
N ARG A 40 -4.52 2.80 -7.17
CA ARG A 40 -3.57 3.89 -6.85
C ARG A 40 -4.19 5.26 -7.12
N ALA A 41 -5.02 5.38 -8.16
CA ALA A 41 -5.74 6.61 -8.48
C ALA A 41 -6.72 7.06 -7.39
N ARG A 42 -7.12 6.18 -6.46
CA ARG A 42 -7.99 6.47 -5.32
C ARG A 42 -7.26 6.43 -3.98
N TRP A 43 -5.93 6.33 -4.01
CA TRP A 43 -5.15 6.18 -2.78
C TRP A 43 -5.26 7.42 -1.90
N ASP A 44 -5.10 8.61 -2.47
CA ASP A 44 -5.08 9.85 -1.67
C ASP A 44 -6.42 10.06 -0.94
N ASP A 45 -7.55 9.75 -1.59
CA ASP A 45 -8.88 9.78 -0.96
C ASP A 45 -8.98 8.80 0.22
N LEU A 46 -8.47 7.57 0.04
CA LEU A 46 -8.43 6.57 1.12
C LEU A 46 -7.49 7.00 2.24
N ALA A 47 -6.36 7.61 1.90
CA ALA A 47 -5.39 8.10 2.86
C ALA A 47 -5.94 9.21 3.72
N THR A 48 -6.68 10.16 3.13
CA THR A 48 -7.37 11.21 3.87
C THR A 48 -8.46 10.63 4.78
N ARG A 49 -9.23 9.63 4.32
CA ARG A 49 -10.32 9.05 5.11
C ARG A 49 -9.86 8.18 6.27
N HIS A 50 -8.83 7.37 6.06
CA HIS A 50 -8.39 6.36 7.02
C HIS A 50 -7.05 6.70 7.69
N GLY A 51 -6.48 7.88 7.40
CA GLY A 51 -5.18 8.30 7.94
C GLY A 51 -4.01 7.49 7.42
N LEU A 52 -4.07 7.00 6.17
CA LEU A 52 -2.95 6.23 5.61
C LEU A 52 -1.73 7.12 5.36
N PRO A 53 -0.51 6.57 5.54
CA PRO A 53 0.72 7.30 5.33
C PRO A 53 1.01 7.44 3.83
N PHE A 54 1.64 8.57 3.49
CA PHE A 54 2.13 8.93 2.16
C PHE A 54 1.05 9.16 1.09
N ALA A 55 1.35 10.07 0.18
CA ALA A 55 0.57 10.28 -1.04
C ALA A 55 0.87 9.21 -2.10
N ALA A 56 -0.04 9.04 -3.05
CA ALA A 56 0.04 8.09 -4.16
C ALA A 56 1.36 8.20 -4.95
N ARG A 57 1.83 9.44 -5.16
CA ARG A 57 3.11 9.72 -5.83
C ARG A 57 4.31 9.18 -5.05
N THR A 58 4.29 9.33 -3.74
CA THR A 58 5.36 8.82 -2.87
C THR A 58 5.37 7.29 -2.88
N LEU A 59 4.20 6.65 -2.86
CA LEU A 59 4.11 5.19 -3.02
C LEU A 59 4.67 4.73 -4.37
N ALA A 60 4.40 5.45 -5.45
CA ALA A 60 4.96 5.12 -6.76
C ALA A 60 6.50 5.17 -6.78
N ASN A 61 7.10 6.17 -6.12
CA ASN A 61 8.55 6.25 -5.96
C ASN A 61 9.08 5.07 -5.12
N GLN A 62 8.40 4.74 -4.02
CA GLN A 62 8.77 3.61 -3.16
C GLN A 62 8.64 2.26 -3.87
N ASP A 63 7.62 2.09 -4.72
CA ASP A 63 7.44 0.91 -5.56
C ASP A 63 8.60 0.76 -6.55
N CYS A 64 9.05 1.85 -7.18
CA CYS A 64 10.23 1.85 -8.05
C CYS A 64 11.49 1.41 -7.29
N LEU A 65 11.63 1.80 -6.02
CA LEU A 65 12.71 1.37 -5.13
C LEU A 65 12.53 -0.07 -4.60
N GLY A 66 11.35 -0.68 -4.78
CA GLY A 66 11.03 -2.01 -4.24
C GLY A 66 10.74 -2.03 -2.75
N ILE A 67 10.46 -0.88 -2.15
CA ILE A 67 10.13 -0.74 -0.72
C ILE A 67 8.67 -0.34 -0.49
N GLY A 68 7.91 -0.08 -1.54
CA GLY A 68 6.49 0.27 -1.49
C GLY A 68 5.57 -0.96 -1.44
N PRO A 69 4.25 -0.75 -1.35
CA PRO A 69 3.26 -1.84 -1.29
C PRO A 69 3.37 -2.84 -2.44
N ALA A 70 3.86 -2.41 -3.62
CA ALA A 70 4.06 -3.29 -4.76
C ALA A 70 5.05 -4.43 -4.48
N SER A 71 6.03 -4.25 -3.60
CA SER A 71 6.97 -5.33 -3.27
C SER A 71 6.38 -6.40 -2.35
N PHE A 72 5.17 -6.16 -1.82
CA PHE A 72 4.39 -7.10 -1.01
C PHE A 72 3.25 -7.74 -1.80
N GLU A 73 3.04 -7.34 -3.05
CA GLU A 73 2.10 -7.99 -3.96
C GLU A 73 2.61 -9.41 -4.26
N ASN A 74 1.95 -10.38 -3.63
CA ASN A 74 2.10 -11.79 -3.91
C ASN A 74 3.52 -12.36 -3.67
N PRO A 75 3.89 -12.77 -2.43
CA PRO A 75 4.87 -13.83 -2.31
C PRO A 75 4.20 -15.08 -2.85
N LYS A 76 4.45 -15.41 -4.12
CA LYS A 76 4.15 -16.75 -4.61
C LYS A 76 4.86 -17.71 -3.64
N LYS A 77 4.04 -18.53 -2.97
CA LYS A 77 4.30 -19.83 -2.32
C LYS A 77 5.76 -20.21 -2.11
#